data_AF-A0A1J5C5R0-F1
#
_entry.id   AF-A0A1J5C5R0-F1
#
_cell.length_a   1.000
_cell.length_b   1.000
_cell.length_c   1.000
_cell.angle_alpha   90.00
_cell.angle_beta   90.00
_cell.angle_gamma   90.00
#
_symmetry.space_group_name_H-M   'P 1'
#
loop_
_entity.id
_entity.type
_entity.pdbx_description
1 polymer ?
#
loop_
_entity_poly.entity_id
_entity_poly.type
_entity_poly.pdbx_seq_one_letter_code
_entity_poly.pdbx_strand_id
1 'polypeptide(L)'
;MLTLGLVACGGGGGDGDGDSVAPTTVLPTVTLPIPQSSYPVGSAEVAAYTVLQQARALCDFGVLRQDARLDAAARNHARYLTGVSIASGTPVLSHYEDITNDPDYTGYYPWDRTAYTGYGDQVAEILVGTWWDYDNSNPSLVIPTLEQRGTESMRSLLNTVYHLSGAMFEGADVGIGVDIQTVSTSATERREEYRFGSLNGYQTATFTLGAGQVATYPCQGSSNIPPEFKPDSENPNPFKDSVYVDAVVGPPIYLKVDRGQRLTLSLTSKIVSQNGDEVPFSVLTNANDPNVDALSGKRYIDVNEAFVIPTVPLKPYTTYQITLYGAIDRVAFTRSFTMSTGSQ
;
A
#
# COMPACT_ATOMS: atom_id res chain seq x y z
N MET A 1 -2.48 -28.74 32.56
CA MET A 1 -3.05 -28.28 33.85
C MET A 1 -1.92 -27.73 34.71
N LEU A 2 -1.85 -26.41 34.90
CA LEU A 2 -1.62 -25.83 36.23
C LEU A 2 -1.97 -24.35 36.19
N THR A 3 -2.70 -23.97 37.22
CA THR A 3 -3.47 -22.76 37.46
C THR A 3 -2.64 -21.60 38.04
N LEU A 4 -3.06 -20.39 37.67
CA LEU A 4 -3.24 -19.16 38.46
C LEU A 4 -2.78 -19.11 39.94
N GLY A 5 -2.25 -17.93 40.32
CA GLY A 5 -2.28 -17.33 41.66
C GLY A 5 -1.16 -16.28 41.83
N LEU A 6 -1.34 -15.00 41.49
CA LEU A 6 -1.96 -13.90 42.24
C LEU A 6 -1.39 -13.63 43.66
N VAL A 7 -0.83 -12.42 43.78
CA VAL A 7 -0.61 -11.53 44.95
C VAL A 7 0.35 -11.95 46.06
N ALA A 8 1.40 -11.14 46.25
CA ALA A 8 1.85 -10.74 47.57
C ALA A 8 2.15 -9.23 47.59
N CYS A 9 1.51 -8.54 48.53
CA CYS A 9 1.84 -7.19 48.98
C CYS A 9 2.87 -7.31 50.11
N GLY A 10 3.94 -6.53 50.04
CA GLY A 10 4.96 -6.34 51.07
C GLY A 10 6.12 -5.59 50.43
N GLY A 11 6.69 -4.51 50.96
CA GLY A 11 6.58 -3.88 52.27
C GLY A 11 7.95 -3.27 52.56
N GLY A 12 8.00 -1.98 52.89
CA GLY A 12 9.12 -1.36 53.62
C GLY A 12 10.31 -0.81 52.83
N GLY A 13 10.28 0.51 52.59
CA GLY A 13 11.25 1.48 53.14
C GLY A 13 12.70 1.49 52.65
N GLY A 14 13.16 2.67 52.19
CA GLY A 14 14.58 3.06 52.21
C GLY A 14 14.98 3.99 51.07
N ASP A 15 15.38 5.21 51.43
CA ASP A 15 15.80 6.32 50.56
C ASP A 15 16.89 5.97 49.53
N GLY A 16 16.79 6.59 48.35
CA GLY A 16 17.81 6.52 47.32
C GLY A 16 17.50 7.43 46.14
N ASP A 17 18.39 8.41 45.99
CA ASP A 17 18.51 9.48 45.00
C ASP A 17 18.05 9.21 43.55
N GLY A 18 17.69 10.30 42.87
CA GLY A 18 16.89 10.32 41.66
C GLY A 18 17.45 9.55 40.46
N ASP A 19 16.54 8.87 39.77
CA ASP A 19 16.70 8.55 38.35
C ASP A 19 15.40 8.87 37.61
N SER A 20 15.54 9.68 36.58
CA SER A 20 14.47 10.24 35.76
C SER A 20 13.76 9.14 34.96
N VAL A 21 12.57 8.73 35.40
CA VAL A 21 11.68 7.88 34.61
C VAL A 21 11.18 8.69 33.43
N ALA A 22 11.66 8.36 32.24
CA ALA A 22 11.12 8.86 30.98
C ALA A 22 9.61 8.54 30.91
N PRO A 23 8.75 9.50 30.55
CA PRO A 23 7.33 9.21 30.43
C PRO A 23 7.12 8.28 29.23
N THR A 24 6.79 7.01 29.51
CA THR A 24 6.20 6.10 28.52
C THR A 24 4.84 6.66 28.13
N THR A 25 4.85 7.54 27.13
CA THR A 25 3.63 7.98 26.46
C THR A 25 3.16 6.80 25.61
N VAL A 26 2.34 5.94 26.21
CA VAL A 26 1.56 4.97 25.46
C VAL A 26 0.61 5.79 24.59
N LEU A 27 0.96 5.94 23.30
CA LEU A 27 0.06 6.57 22.34
C LEU A 27 -1.27 5.80 22.39
N PRO A 28 -2.42 6.49 22.41
CA PRO A 28 -3.71 5.82 22.42
C PRO A 28 -3.85 4.96 21.18
N THR A 29 -3.97 3.64 21.36
CA THR A 29 -4.31 2.72 20.28
C THR A 29 -5.76 2.98 19.89
N VAL A 30 -5.98 3.75 18.84
CA VAL A 30 -7.32 3.86 18.24
C VAL A 30 -7.62 2.53 17.59
N THR A 31 -8.48 1.71 18.22
CA THR A 31 -9.05 0.52 17.58
C THR A 31 -10.11 0.97 16.58
N LEU A 32 -9.68 1.20 15.34
CA LEU A 32 -10.60 1.43 14.23
C LEU A 32 -11.36 0.14 13.91
N PRO A 33 -12.69 0.17 13.76
CA PRO A 33 -13.46 -1.02 13.44
C PRO A 33 -13.18 -1.45 12.00
N ILE A 34 -12.32 -2.47 11.84
CA ILE A 34 -12.03 -3.10 10.56
C ILE A 34 -13.00 -4.27 10.34
N PRO A 35 -13.73 -4.33 9.23
CA PRO A 35 -14.56 -5.47 8.88
C PRO A 35 -13.75 -6.77 8.88
N GLN A 36 -14.25 -7.83 9.52
CA GLN A 36 -13.55 -9.12 9.52
C GLN A 36 -13.50 -9.72 8.12
N SER A 37 -12.36 -10.32 7.77
CA SER A 37 -12.21 -11.12 6.55
C SER A 37 -12.38 -12.62 6.83
N SER A 38 -12.71 -13.38 5.79
CA SER A 38 -12.74 -14.85 5.80
C SER A 38 -11.38 -15.50 5.48
N TYR A 39 -10.34 -14.71 5.26
CA TYR A 39 -8.99 -15.24 4.98
C TYR A 39 -8.46 -16.06 6.17
N PRO A 40 -7.74 -17.16 5.92
CA PRO A 40 -7.12 -17.94 6.99
C PRO A 40 -6.14 -17.10 7.83
N VAL A 41 -6.13 -17.32 9.14
CA VAL A 41 -5.06 -16.81 10.03
C VAL A 41 -3.72 -17.35 9.54
N GLY A 42 -2.66 -16.53 9.52
CA GLY A 42 -1.37 -16.94 8.96
C GLY A 42 -1.20 -16.69 7.45
N SER A 43 -2.25 -16.25 6.75
CA SER A 43 -2.19 -16.03 5.30
C SER A 43 -1.60 -14.68 4.92
N ALA A 44 -1.10 -14.56 3.68
CA ALA A 44 -0.68 -13.29 3.12
C ALA A 44 -1.89 -12.36 2.91
N GLU A 45 -3.04 -12.93 2.52
CA GLU A 45 -4.26 -12.18 2.27
C GLU A 45 -4.79 -11.48 3.53
N VAL A 46 -4.85 -12.15 4.69
CA VAL A 46 -5.32 -11.52 5.93
C VAL A 46 -4.38 -10.41 6.41
N ALA A 47 -3.06 -10.60 6.24
CA ALA A 47 -2.06 -9.61 6.62
C ALA A 47 -2.16 -8.35 5.74
N ALA A 48 -2.23 -8.54 4.42
CA ALA A 48 -2.40 -7.45 3.46
C ALA A 48 -3.73 -6.71 3.65
N TYR A 49 -4.83 -7.45 3.82
CA TYR A 49 -6.16 -6.90 4.09
C TYR A 49 -6.14 -6.01 5.35
N THR A 50 -5.46 -6.46 6.40
CA THR A 50 -5.33 -5.70 7.64
C THR A 50 -4.59 -4.38 7.42
N VAL A 51 -3.46 -4.40 6.69
CA VAL A 51 -2.70 -3.17 6.36
C VAL A 51 -3.56 -2.19 5.56
N LEU A 52 -4.23 -2.67 4.51
CA LEU A 52 -5.08 -1.83 3.65
C LEU A 52 -6.23 -1.20 4.45
N GLN A 53 -6.95 -2.00 5.23
CA GLN A 53 -8.08 -1.52 6.00
C GLN A 53 -7.67 -0.55 7.11
N GLN A 54 -6.54 -0.78 7.78
CA GLN A 54 -5.97 0.16 8.75
C GLN A 54 -5.66 1.50 8.09
N ALA A 55 -4.97 1.48 6.94
CA ALA A 55 -4.62 2.68 6.19
C ALA A 55 -5.87 3.48 5.79
N ARG A 56 -6.87 2.80 5.23
CA ARG A 56 -8.10 3.44 4.78
C ARG A 56 -8.97 3.95 5.92
N ALA A 57 -9.13 3.17 6.99
CA ALA A 57 -9.93 3.55 8.14
C ALA A 57 -9.31 4.71 8.91
N LEU A 58 -7.98 4.72 9.06
CA LEU A 58 -7.27 5.80 9.78
C LEU A 58 -7.34 7.13 9.03
N CYS A 59 -7.33 7.08 7.70
CA CYS A 59 -7.22 8.26 6.84
C CYS A 59 -8.52 8.63 6.12
N ASP A 60 -9.67 8.20 6.65
CA ASP A 60 -11.00 8.55 6.17
C ASP A 60 -11.29 8.20 4.70
N PHE A 61 -10.64 7.17 4.15
CA PHE A 61 -10.95 6.64 2.81
C PHE A 61 -12.11 5.63 2.81
N GLY A 62 -12.71 5.36 3.97
CA GLY A 62 -13.75 4.35 4.14
C GLY A 62 -13.21 2.91 4.09
N VAL A 63 -13.82 2.03 4.86
CA VAL A 63 -13.45 0.59 4.88
C VAL A 63 -14.06 -0.15 3.71
N LEU A 64 -13.35 -1.16 3.22
CA LEU A 64 -13.81 -2.04 2.15
C LEU A 64 -14.47 -3.30 2.74
N ARG A 65 -15.46 -3.85 2.05
CA ARG A 65 -16.04 -5.15 2.34
C ARG A 65 -15.35 -6.22 1.49
N GLN A 66 -14.94 -7.32 2.09
CA GLN A 66 -14.44 -8.45 1.30
C GLN A 66 -15.54 -9.01 0.37
N ASP A 67 -15.21 -9.24 -0.90
CA ASP A 67 -16.06 -9.91 -1.88
C ASP A 67 -15.35 -11.15 -2.46
N ALA A 68 -15.94 -12.32 -2.24
CA ALA A 68 -15.33 -13.60 -2.64
C ALA A 68 -15.12 -13.75 -4.16
N ARG A 69 -15.85 -12.98 -4.99
CA ARG A 69 -15.67 -13.00 -6.45
C ARG A 69 -14.41 -12.23 -6.86
N LEU A 70 -14.11 -11.15 -6.15
CA LEU A 70 -12.84 -10.43 -6.30
C LEU A 70 -11.67 -11.27 -5.79
N ASP A 71 -11.84 -11.99 -4.67
CA ASP A 71 -10.81 -12.93 -4.17
C ASP A 71 -10.47 -14.01 -5.21
N ALA A 72 -11.51 -14.56 -5.84
CA ALA A 72 -11.34 -15.56 -6.90
C ALA A 72 -10.60 -14.98 -8.11
N ALA A 73 -10.94 -13.76 -8.54
CA ALA A 73 -10.30 -13.11 -9.68
C ALA A 73 -8.82 -12.81 -9.40
N ALA A 74 -8.53 -12.21 -8.23
CA ALA A 74 -7.16 -11.91 -7.82
C ALA A 74 -6.32 -13.19 -7.68
N ARG A 75 -6.88 -14.28 -7.12
CA ARG A 75 -6.17 -15.55 -6.96
C ARG A 75 -5.91 -16.23 -8.30
N ASN A 76 -6.87 -16.22 -9.22
CA ASN A 76 -6.68 -16.77 -10.56
C ASN A 76 -5.57 -16.02 -11.29
N HIS A 77 -5.57 -14.68 -11.21
CA HIS A 77 -4.52 -13.88 -11.83
C HIS A 77 -3.13 -14.13 -11.23
N ALA A 78 -3.05 -14.26 -9.90
CA ALA A 78 -1.79 -14.61 -9.24
C ALA A 78 -1.24 -15.97 -9.71
N ARG A 79 -2.11 -16.98 -9.89
CA ARG A 79 -1.76 -18.31 -10.43
C ARG A 79 -1.33 -18.27 -11.88
N TYR A 80 -2.03 -17.51 -12.70
CA TYR A 80 -1.63 -17.27 -14.08
C TYR A 80 -0.20 -16.68 -14.13
N LEU A 81 0.08 -15.64 -13.34
CA LEU A 81 1.39 -14.99 -13.34
C LEU A 81 2.51 -15.91 -12.81
N THR A 82 2.29 -16.68 -11.74
CA THR A 82 3.29 -17.65 -11.25
C THR A 82 3.48 -18.80 -12.25
N GLY A 83 2.40 -19.36 -12.79
CA GLY A 83 2.41 -20.43 -13.78
C GLY A 83 3.20 -20.06 -15.03
N VAL A 84 2.92 -18.89 -15.60
CA VAL A 84 3.67 -18.33 -16.74
C VAL A 84 5.14 -18.09 -16.39
N SER A 85 5.43 -17.60 -15.18
CA SER A 85 6.81 -17.35 -14.73
C SER A 85 7.61 -18.65 -14.64
N ILE A 86 7.01 -19.71 -14.11
CA ILE A 86 7.62 -21.04 -14.02
C ILE A 86 7.78 -21.66 -15.42
N ALA A 87 6.75 -21.62 -16.26
CA ALA A 87 6.77 -22.22 -17.59
C ALA A 87 7.80 -21.55 -18.52
N SER A 88 7.97 -20.23 -18.41
CA SER A 88 8.94 -19.47 -19.20
C SER A 88 10.35 -19.42 -18.61
N GLY A 89 10.51 -19.75 -17.33
CA GLY A 89 11.77 -19.57 -16.60
C GLY A 89 12.14 -18.10 -16.39
N THR A 90 11.23 -17.15 -16.61
CA THR A 90 11.47 -15.70 -16.44
C THR A 90 10.38 -15.12 -15.54
N PRO A 91 10.70 -14.30 -14.53
CA PRO A 91 9.67 -13.70 -13.69
C PRO A 91 8.77 -12.78 -14.53
N VAL A 92 7.47 -13.07 -14.52
CA VAL A 92 6.43 -12.26 -15.18
C VAL A 92 5.55 -11.59 -14.13
N LEU A 93 5.43 -10.26 -14.23
CA LEU A 93 4.51 -9.45 -13.46
C LEU A 93 3.84 -8.47 -14.43
N SER A 94 2.51 -8.57 -14.58
CA SER A 94 1.73 -7.79 -15.53
C SER A 94 0.32 -7.63 -15.00
N HIS A 95 -0.34 -6.53 -15.36
CA HIS A 95 -1.79 -6.35 -15.17
C HIS A 95 -2.63 -7.15 -16.19
N TYR A 96 -1.97 -7.71 -17.21
CA TYR A 96 -2.60 -8.37 -18.34
C TYR A 96 -2.35 -9.88 -18.36
N GLU A 97 -3.30 -10.61 -18.92
CA GLU A 97 -3.12 -12.02 -19.29
C GLU A 97 -2.98 -12.13 -20.81
N ASP A 98 -1.75 -12.22 -21.31
CA ASP A 98 -1.48 -12.29 -22.75
C ASP A 98 -1.55 -13.71 -23.33
N ILE A 99 -1.40 -14.75 -22.50
CA ILE A 99 -1.27 -16.16 -22.92
C ILE A 99 -2.62 -16.86 -22.82
N THR A 100 -3.43 -16.72 -23.86
CA THR A 100 -4.83 -17.21 -23.91
C THR A 100 -5.01 -18.73 -23.84
N ASN A 101 -3.93 -19.51 -24.03
CA ASN A 101 -3.95 -20.98 -23.91
C ASN A 101 -3.42 -21.47 -22.56
N ASP A 102 -3.07 -20.57 -21.64
CA ASP A 102 -2.73 -20.93 -20.27
C ASP A 102 -3.98 -21.43 -19.53
N PRO A 103 -3.91 -22.53 -18.76
CA PRO A 103 -5.07 -23.07 -18.06
C PRO A 103 -5.66 -22.14 -16.99
N ASP A 104 -4.89 -21.18 -16.48
CA ASP A 104 -5.34 -20.18 -15.52
C ASP A 104 -5.77 -18.87 -16.19
N TYR A 105 -5.78 -18.79 -17.53
CA TYR A 105 -6.30 -17.63 -18.27
C TYR A 105 -7.79 -17.42 -18.00
N THR A 106 -8.14 -16.23 -17.52
CA THR A 106 -9.52 -15.81 -17.20
C THR A 106 -9.94 -14.52 -17.89
N GLY A 107 -9.01 -13.74 -18.42
CA GLY A 107 -9.31 -12.53 -19.20
C GLY A 107 -8.12 -11.58 -19.34
N TYR A 108 -8.07 -10.87 -20.47
CA TYR A 108 -6.94 -10.01 -20.79
C TYR A 108 -6.79 -8.85 -19.79
N TYR A 109 -7.86 -8.08 -19.56
CA TYR A 109 -7.84 -6.95 -18.63
C TYR A 109 -8.33 -7.34 -17.22
N PRO A 110 -8.01 -6.55 -16.18
CA PRO A 110 -8.51 -6.77 -14.83
C PRO A 110 -10.04 -6.91 -14.76
N TRP A 111 -10.77 -6.08 -15.52
CA TRP A 111 -12.23 -6.13 -15.58
C TRP A 111 -12.79 -7.37 -16.30
N ASP A 112 -12.05 -7.95 -17.26
CA ASP A 112 -12.45 -9.21 -17.90
C ASP A 112 -12.37 -10.35 -16.88
N ARG A 113 -11.31 -10.36 -16.05
CA ARG A 113 -11.11 -11.36 -15.00
C ARG A 113 -12.14 -11.26 -13.90
N THR A 114 -12.51 -10.05 -13.46
CA THR A 114 -13.58 -9.86 -12.48
C THR A 114 -14.97 -10.14 -13.06
N ALA A 115 -15.17 -9.92 -14.36
CA ALA A 115 -16.39 -10.36 -15.04
C ALA A 115 -16.48 -11.89 -15.11
N TYR A 116 -15.36 -12.59 -15.36
CA TYR A 116 -15.29 -14.05 -15.38
C TYR A 116 -15.72 -14.69 -14.05
N THR A 117 -15.38 -14.08 -12.91
CA THR A 117 -15.83 -14.53 -11.58
C THR A 117 -17.18 -13.98 -11.15
N GLY A 118 -17.83 -13.19 -12.00
CA GLY A 118 -19.18 -12.66 -11.80
C GLY A 118 -19.27 -11.44 -10.88
N TYR A 119 -18.17 -10.71 -10.64
CA TYR A 119 -18.20 -9.44 -9.91
C TYR A 119 -18.76 -8.30 -10.77
N GLY A 120 -18.21 -8.12 -11.98
CA GLY A 120 -18.47 -6.98 -12.87
C GLY A 120 -17.18 -6.41 -13.45
N ASP A 121 -17.26 -5.27 -14.15
CA ASP A 121 -16.13 -4.61 -14.83
C ASP A 121 -15.60 -3.36 -14.09
N GLN A 122 -16.25 -2.97 -13.00
CA GLN A 122 -15.90 -1.79 -12.21
C GLN A 122 -14.91 -2.11 -11.10
N VAL A 123 -13.62 -2.15 -11.46
CA VAL A 123 -12.53 -2.49 -10.55
C VAL A 123 -11.27 -1.65 -10.77
N ALA A 124 -10.49 -1.45 -9.71
CA ALA A 124 -9.10 -0.99 -9.77
C ALA A 124 -8.20 -2.12 -9.26
N GLU A 125 -7.10 -2.41 -9.95
CA GLU A 125 -6.15 -3.45 -9.56
C GLU A 125 -4.84 -2.85 -9.09
N ILE A 126 -4.28 -3.45 -8.04
CA ILE A 126 -2.92 -3.21 -7.60
C ILE A 126 -2.23 -4.55 -7.38
N LEU A 127 -0.97 -4.69 -7.79
CA LEU A 127 -0.26 -5.96 -7.70
C LEU A 127 1.24 -5.76 -7.51
N VAL A 128 1.85 -6.72 -6.83
CA VAL A 128 3.29 -6.79 -6.63
C VAL A 128 3.73 -8.25 -6.69
N GLY A 129 4.97 -8.47 -7.10
CA GLY A 129 5.56 -9.80 -7.14
C GLY A 129 6.99 -9.77 -6.65
N THR A 130 7.43 -10.89 -6.09
CA THR A 130 8.84 -11.13 -5.78
C THR A 130 9.25 -12.47 -6.35
N TRP A 131 10.54 -12.59 -6.65
CA TRP A 131 11.16 -13.83 -7.05
C TRP A 131 12.57 -13.86 -6.50
N TRP A 132 13.07 -15.05 -6.22
CA TRP A 132 14.47 -15.24 -5.85
C TRP A 132 14.91 -16.68 -6.06
N ASP A 133 16.23 -16.84 -6.16
CA ASP A 133 16.89 -18.12 -6.12
C ASP A 133 17.62 -18.24 -4.77
N TYR A 134 17.49 -19.39 -4.11
CA TYR A 134 18.15 -19.65 -2.84
C TYR A 134 18.62 -21.10 -2.70
N ASP A 135 19.68 -21.29 -1.93
CA ASP A 135 20.19 -22.60 -1.54
C ASP A 135 19.53 -23.05 -0.24
N ASN A 136 18.76 -24.14 -0.28
CA ASN A 136 18.05 -24.68 0.89
C ASN A 136 18.97 -25.36 1.92
N SER A 137 20.25 -25.53 1.60
CA SER A 137 21.29 -26.00 2.52
C SER A 137 21.99 -24.86 3.27
N ASN A 138 21.73 -23.60 2.89
CA ASN A 138 22.30 -22.44 3.55
C ASN A 138 21.73 -22.29 4.98
N PRO A 139 22.56 -22.42 6.04
CA PRO A 139 22.10 -22.32 7.42
C PRO A 139 21.62 -20.91 7.81
N SER A 140 21.95 -19.89 7.02
CA SER A 140 21.52 -18.50 7.22
C SER A 140 20.27 -18.13 6.42
N LEU A 141 19.67 -19.08 5.69
CA LEU A 141 18.47 -18.82 4.89
C LEU A 141 17.28 -18.46 5.80
N VAL A 142 16.73 -17.26 5.59
CA VAL A 142 15.50 -16.81 6.24
C VAL A 142 14.43 -16.69 5.17
N ILE A 143 13.41 -17.54 5.24
CA ILE A 143 12.24 -17.48 4.36
C ILE A 143 11.13 -16.70 5.09
N PRO A 144 10.67 -15.56 4.55
CA PRO A 144 9.56 -14.80 5.10
C PRO A 144 8.30 -15.64 5.18
N THR A 145 7.58 -15.50 6.28
CA THR A 145 6.25 -16.10 6.44
C THR A 145 5.27 -15.49 5.44
N LEU A 146 4.16 -16.17 5.17
CA LEU A 146 3.10 -15.61 4.32
C LEU A 146 2.54 -14.30 4.89
N GLU A 147 2.38 -14.19 6.21
CA GLU A 147 1.95 -12.95 6.86
C GLU A 147 2.93 -11.79 6.62
N GLN A 148 4.24 -12.05 6.71
CA GLN A 148 5.27 -11.04 6.42
C GLN A 148 5.17 -10.60 4.95
N ARG A 149 5.04 -11.56 4.02
CA ARG A 149 4.90 -11.25 2.59
C ARG A 149 3.65 -10.43 2.30
N GLY A 150 2.51 -10.77 2.89
CA GLY A 150 1.26 -10.00 2.74
C GLY A 150 1.37 -8.59 3.29
N THR A 151 1.96 -8.45 4.49
CA THR A 151 2.22 -7.15 5.12
C THR A 151 3.08 -6.27 4.22
N GLU A 152 4.23 -6.78 3.77
CA GLU A 152 5.16 -6.02 2.94
C GLU A 152 4.62 -5.75 1.54
N SER A 153 3.84 -6.68 0.96
CA SER A 153 3.20 -6.48 -0.34
C SER A 153 2.29 -5.26 -0.31
N MET A 154 1.39 -5.17 0.69
CA MET A 154 0.49 -4.03 0.78
C MET A 154 1.21 -2.74 1.18
N ARG A 155 2.19 -2.79 2.09
CA ARG A 155 3.00 -1.62 2.44
C ARG A 155 3.77 -1.07 1.24
N SER A 156 4.33 -1.94 0.41
CA SER A 156 5.02 -1.57 -0.82
C SER A 156 4.08 -0.85 -1.77
N LEU A 157 2.88 -1.40 -2.02
CA LEU A 157 1.89 -0.79 -2.91
C LEU A 157 1.40 0.57 -2.40
N LEU A 158 1.15 0.70 -1.10
CA LEU A 158 0.78 1.96 -0.44
C LEU A 158 1.91 3.02 -0.47
N ASN A 159 3.12 2.62 -0.83
CA ASN A 159 4.30 3.48 -0.90
C ASN A 159 4.68 3.86 -2.35
N THR A 160 3.73 3.71 -3.29
CA THR A 160 3.89 4.09 -4.70
C THR A 160 2.89 5.18 -5.09
N VAL A 161 2.86 5.63 -6.35
CA VAL A 161 1.95 6.69 -6.80
C VAL A 161 0.64 6.09 -7.32
N TYR A 162 0.70 5.33 -8.40
CA TYR A 162 -0.48 4.80 -9.08
C TYR A 162 -1.14 3.68 -8.29
N HIS A 163 -0.37 2.77 -7.68
CA HIS A 163 -0.98 1.75 -6.82
C HIS A 163 -1.54 2.35 -5.53
N LEU A 164 -0.96 3.42 -4.98
CA LEU A 164 -1.58 4.10 -3.84
C LEU A 164 -2.94 4.72 -4.23
N SER A 165 -3.06 5.31 -5.43
CA SER A 165 -4.36 5.75 -5.95
C SER A 165 -5.35 4.58 -6.06
N GLY A 166 -4.93 3.43 -6.59
CA GLY A 166 -5.73 2.21 -6.66
C GLY A 166 -6.13 1.66 -5.28
N ALA A 167 -5.22 1.68 -4.30
CA ALA A 167 -5.46 1.23 -2.93
C ALA A 167 -6.47 2.12 -2.20
N MET A 168 -6.44 3.43 -2.50
CA MET A 168 -7.33 4.46 -1.94
C MET A 168 -8.52 4.77 -2.85
N PHE A 169 -8.77 3.92 -3.86
CA PHE A 169 -9.87 4.10 -4.78
C PHE A 169 -11.22 4.12 -4.05
N GLU A 170 -12.18 4.85 -4.61
CA GLU A 170 -13.50 5.10 -4.02
C GLU A 170 -14.46 3.89 -4.08
N GLY A 171 -13.92 2.68 -4.18
CA GLY A 171 -14.69 1.45 -4.11
C GLY A 171 -15.18 1.13 -2.70
N ALA A 172 -16.10 0.16 -2.64
CA ALA A 172 -16.66 -0.35 -1.39
C ALA A 172 -16.33 -1.82 -1.16
N ASP A 173 -15.84 -2.53 -2.17
CA ASP A 173 -15.46 -3.93 -2.07
C ASP A 173 -13.96 -4.13 -2.29
N VAL A 174 -13.43 -5.21 -1.74
CA VAL A 174 -12.06 -5.66 -1.99
C VAL A 174 -12.01 -7.18 -2.16
N GLY A 175 -11.11 -7.65 -3.01
CA GLY A 175 -10.63 -9.02 -2.91
C GLY A 175 -9.14 -9.13 -3.12
N ILE A 176 -8.53 -10.08 -2.43
CA ILE A 176 -7.07 -10.28 -2.39
C ILE A 176 -6.77 -11.71 -2.79
N GLY A 177 -5.76 -11.85 -3.64
CA GLY A 177 -5.29 -13.12 -4.15
C GLY A 177 -3.78 -13.20 -4.12
N VAL A 178 -3.29 -14.39 -3.77
CA VAL A 178 -1.88 -14.71 -3.71
C VAL A 178 -1.65 -16.08 -4.33
N ASP A 179 -0.52 -16.23 -5.01
CA ASP A 179 0.03 -17.53 -5.38
C ASP A 179 1.54 -17.56 -5.14
N ILE A 180 2.04 -18.73 -4.74
CA ILE A 180 3.46 -18.97 -4.53
C ILE A 180 3.82 -20.34 -5.10
N GLN A 181 4.85 -20.38 -5.94
CA GLN A 181 5.38 -21.62 -6.50
C GLN A 181 6.88 -21.69 -6.26
N THR A 182 7.35 -22.86 -5.82
CA THR A 182 8.77 -23.14 -5.62
C THR A 182 9.17 -24.34 -6.47
N VAL A 183 10.17 -24.17 -7.32
CA VAL A 183 10.72 -25.23 -8.17
C VAL A 183 12.17 -25.56 -7.78
N SER A 184 12.54 -26.83 -7.92
CA SER A 184 13.93 -27.27 -7.71
C SER A 184 14.73 -27.02 -8.98
N THR A 185 15.79 -26.22 -8.89
CA THR A 185 16.70 -25.96 -10.02
C THR A 185 17.94 -26.86 -9.97
N SER A 186 18.33 -27.30 -8.77
CA SER A 186 19.34 -28.36 -8.55
C SER A 186 19.03 -29.15 -7.28
N ALA A 187 19.98 -29.93 -6.77
CA ALA A 187 19.80 -30.71 -5.54
C ALA A 187 19.45 -29.81 -4.34
N THR A 188 20.13 -28.67 -4.21
CA THR A 188 19.98 -27.73 -3.09
C THR A 188 19.38 -26.39 -3.49
N GLU A 189 19.45 -25.99 -4.76
CA GLU A 189 18.90 -24.71 -5.20
C GLU A 189 17.40 -24.79 -5.47
N ARG A 190 16.70 -23.72 -5.09
CA ARG A 190 15.28 -23.50 -5.28
C ARG A 190 15.08 -22.15 -5.94
N ARG A 191 14.09 -22.07 -6.82
CA ARG A 191 13.53 -20.82 -7.31
C ARG A 191 12.12 -20.67 -6.77
N GLU A 192 11.80 -19.51 -6.21
CA GLU A 192 10.46 -19.19 -5.73
C GLU A 192 9.91 -17.99 -6.50
N GLU A 193 8.66 -18.11 -6.93
CA GLU A 193 7.86 -17.06 -7.54
C GLU A 193 6.68 -16.77 -6.62
N TYR A 194 6.52 -15.52 -6.18
CA TYR A 194 5.40 -15.05 -5.37
C TYR A 194 4.67 -13.92 -6.10
N ARG A 195 3.35 -14.02 -6.17
CA ARG A 195 2.48 -12.99 -6.78
C ARG A 195 1.36 -12.62 -5.83
N PHE A 196 1.16 -11.32 -5.66
CA PHE A 196 0.14 -10.73 -4.83
C PHE A 196 -0.69 -9.75 -5.67
N GLY A 197 -2.01 -9.81 -5.55
CA GLY A 197 -2.92 -8.85 -6.16
C GLY A 197 -4.06 -8.46 -5.22
N SER A 198 -4.48 -7.20 -5.30
CA SER A 198 -5.68 -6.69 -4.66
C SER A 198 -6.54 -5.99 -5.71
N LEU A 199 -7.83 -6.31 -5.69
CA LEU A 199 -8.84 -5.74 -6.56
C LEU A 199 -9.81 -4.92 -5.71
N ASN A 200 -9.84 -3.61 -5.92
CA ASN A 200 -10.74 -2.69 -5.25
C ASN A 200 -11.95 -2.43 -6.15
N GLY A 201 -13.09 -3.00 -5.78
CA GLY A 201 -14.30 -2.99 -6.57
C GLY A 201 -15.22 -1.82 -6.21
N TYR A 202 -15.80 -1.19 -7.23
CA TYR A 202 -16.77 -0.10 -7.09
C TYR A 202 -18.10 -0.40 -7.80
N GLN A 203 -18.33 -1.66 -8.15
CA GLN A 203 -19.55 -2.12 -8.82
C GLN A 203 -20.79 -2.02 -7.93
N THR A 204 -20.64 -2.31 -6.63
CA THR A 204 -21.77 -2.43 -5.70
C THR A 204 -22.10 -1.11 -5.02
N ALA A 205 -21.07 -0.34 -4.69
CA ALA A 205 -21.18 0.98 -4.10
C ALA A 205 -19.86 1.73 -4.27
N THR A 206 -19.96 3.06 -4.17
CA THR A 206 -18.81 3.97 -4.09
C THR A 206 -18.83 4.69 -2.75
N PHE A 207 -17.65 4.98 -2.23
CA PHE A 207 -17.44 5.84 -1.07
C PHE A 207 -17.24 7.30 -1.51
N THR A 208 -17.79 8.24 -0.73
CA THR A 208 -17.58 9.69 -0.95
C THR A 208 -17.16 10.35 0.36
N LEU A 209 -16.19 11.25 0.28
CA LEU A 209 -15.67 12.06 1.38
C LEU A 209 -16.68 13.16 1.80
N GLY A 210 -17.44 13.69 0.84
CA GLY A 210 -18.34 14.82 1.00
C GLY A 210 -17.74 16.12 0.48
N ALA A 211 -18.60 17.04 0.04
CA ALA A 211 -18.20 18.28 -0.62
C ALA A 211 -17.22 19.10 0.23
N GLY A 212 -16.07 19.44 -0.37
CA GLY A 212 -15.04 20.28 0.25
C GLY A 212 -14.18 19.53 1.28
N GLN A 213 -14.35 18.21 1.41
CA GLN A 213 -13.44 17.37 2.17
C GLN A 213 -12.27 16.92 1.30
N VAL A 214 -11.09 16.89 1.92
CA VAL A 214 -9.88 16.29 1.36
C VAL A 214 -9.30 15.30 2.35
N ALA A 215 -9.10 14.06 1.89
CA ALA A 215 -8.39 13.01 2.59
C ALA A 215 -6.94 12.95 2.13
N THR A 216 -6.05 12.48 3.00
CA THR A 216 -4.63 12.30 2.69
C THR A 216 -4.16 10.92 3.11
N TYR A 217 -3.26 10.31 2.35
CA TYR A 217 -2.48 9.18 2.84
C TYR A 217 -0.99 9.43 2.56
N PRO A 218 -0.10 9.38 3.56
CA PRO A 218 -0.39 9.26 4.98
C PRO A 218 -1.27 10.41 5.54
N CYS A 219 -1.81 10.22 6.74
CA CYS A 219 -2.61 11.19 7.48
C CYS A 219 -2.14 11.31 8.94
N GLN A 220 -2.88 12.07 9.76
CA GLN A 220 -2.58 12.25 11.18
C GLN A 220 -2.42 10.92 11.91
N GLY A 221 -1.27 10.72 12.55
CA GLY A 221 -0.97 9.52 13.33
C GLY A 221 -0.58 8.31 12.50
N SER A 222 -0.45 8.45 11.18
CA SER A 222 0.16 7.42 10.35
C SER A 222 1.59 7.14 10.83
N SER A 223 1.92 5.87 10.97
CA SER A 223 3.20 5.41 11.51
C SER A 223 3.72 4.23 10.70
N ASN A 224 5.02 3.95 10.84
CA ASN A 224 5.70 2.92 10.06
C ASN A 224 5.55 3.13 8.55
N ILE A 225 5.56 4.40 8.12
CA ILE A 225 5.61 4.75 6.69
C ILE A 225 7.02 4.42 6.19
N PRO A 226 7.17 3.71 5.06
CA PRO A 226 8.50 3.47 4.49
C PRO A 226 9.24 4.79 4.28
N PRO A 227 10.52 4.90 4.65
CA PRO A 227 11.29 6.13 4.48
C PRO A 227 11.63 6.43 3.02
N GLU A 228 11.53 5.42 2.14
CA GLU A 228 12.04 5.44 0.79
C GLU A 228 11.02 4.92 -0.22
N PHE A 229 10.96 5.53 -1.39
CA PHE A 229 10.26 5.06 -2.58
C PHE A 229 11.21 5.09 -3.77
N LYS A 230 11.18 4.05 -4.60
CA LYS A 230 11.96 3.94 -5.84
C LYS A 230 11.01 3.98 -7.04
N PRO A 231 10.94 5.08 -7.80
CA PRO A 231 9.95 5.22 -8.87
C PRO A 231 10.04 4.19 -9.99
N ASP A 232 11.24 3.67 -10.26
CA ASP A 232 11.50 2.60 -11.22
C ASP A 232 10.90 1.24 -10.81
N SER A 233 10.51 1.09 -9.54
CA SER A 233 9.78 -0.10 -9.06
C SER A 233 8.27 -0.06 -9.35
N GLU A 234 7.76 1.05 -9.87
CA GLU A 234 6.37 1.18 -10.32
C GLU A 234 6.29 1.22 -11.85
N ASN A 235 5.37 0.45 -12.43
CA ASN A 235 5.15 0.43 -13.87
C ASN A 235 3.69 0.84 -14.17
N PRO A 236 3.46 1.97 -14.88
CA PRO A 236 4.48 2.87 -15.44
C PRO A 236 5.16 3.73 -14.36
N ASN A 237 6.39 4.19 -14.60
CA ASN A 237 7.14 5.02 -13.66
C ASN A 237 6.55 6.45 -13.59
N PRO A 238 6.23 6.99 -12.40
CA PRO A 238 5.61 8.32 -12.25
C PRO A 238 6.53 9.51 -12.55
N PHE A 239 7.80 9.29 -12.91
CA PHE A 239 8.84 10.31 -13.11
C PHE A 239 9.57 10.23 -14.47
N LYS A 240 8.89 9.85 -15.55
CA LYS A 240 9.46 9.52 -16.89
C LYS A 240 10.48 10.52 -17.49
N ASP A 241 10.37 11.82 -17.19
CA ASP A 241 11.26 12.88 -17.72
C ASP A 241 11.92 13.71 -16.60
N SER A 242 12.07 13.11 -15.42
CA SER A 242 12.58 13.77 -14.23
C SER A 242 13.96 13.23 -13.84
N VAL A 243 14.76 14.05 -13.15
CA VAL A 243 15.99 13.61 -12.48
C VAL A 243 15.72 12.52 -11.42
N TYR A 244 14.44 12.29 -11.07
CA TYR A 244 14.01 11.29 -10.09
C TYR A 244 13.63 9.93 -10.68
N VAL A 245 13.75 9.72 -12.00
CA VAL A 245 13.33 8.47 -12.67
C VAL A 245 13.95 7.21 -12.05
N ASP A 246 15.26 7.25 -11.75
CA ASP A 246 16.03 6.15 -11.14
C ASP A 246 16.52 6.51 -9.72
N ALA A 247 15.96 7.56 -9.11
CA ALA A 247 16.39 8.02 -7.79
C ALA A 247 15.66 7.26 -6.67
N VAL A 248 16.30 7.17 -5.51
CA VAL A 248 15.58 6.85 -4.27
C VAL A 248 15.05 8.17 -3.71
N VAL A 249 13.74 8.27 -3.56
CA VAL A 249 13.01 9.45 -3.08
C VAL A 249 12.25 9.10 -1.80
N GLY A 250 11.51 10.04 -1.21
CA GLY A 250 10.66 9.75 -0.05
C GLY A 250 9.29 9.20 -0.44
N PRO A 251 8.51 8.69 0.53
CA PRO A 251 7.18 8.14 0.30
C PRO A 251 6.24 9.20 -0.26
N PRO A 252 5.37 8.86 -1.23
CA PRO A 252 4.37 9.78 -1.73
C PRO A 252 3.33 10.11 -0.66
N ILE A 253 2.92 11.37 -0.59
CA ILE A 253 1.77 11.85 0.18
C ILE A 253 0.64 12.09 -0.81
N TYR A 254 -0.33 11.20 -0.84
CA TYR A 254 -1.53 11.26 -1.67
C TYR A 254 -2.58 12.17 -1.06
N LEU A 255 -3.29 12.91 -1.90
CA LEU A 255 -4.46 13.69 -1.57
C LEU A 255 -5.59 13.35 -2.52
N LYS A 256 -6.80 13.22 -1.98
CA LYS A 256 -8.02 12.93 -2.73
C LYS A 256 -9.17 13.81 -2.28
N VAL A 257 -9.94 14.28 -3.26
CA VAL A 257 -11.29 14.84 -3.07
C VAL A 257 -12.29 14.02 -3.88
N ASP A 258 -13.59 14.23 -3.66
CA ASP A 258 -14.62 13.50 -4.41
C ASP A 258 -14.52 13.73 -5.93
N ARG A 259 -14.87 12.70 -6.70
CA ARG A 259 -14.96 12.83 -8.17
C ARG A 259 -15.90 13.95 -8.56
N GLY A 260 -15.53 14.66 -9.63
CA GLY A 260 -16.24 15.85 -10.11
C GLY A 260 -15.73 17.15 -9.50
N GLN A 261 -14.96 17.10 -8.40
CA GLN A 261 -14.24 18.25 -7.86
C GLN A 261 -12.82 18.34 -8.47
N ARG A 262 -12.26 19.55 -8.47
CA ARG A 262 -10.87 19.78 -8.91
C ARG A 262 -9.98 20.09 -7.72
N LEU A 263 -8.96 19.25 -7.53
CA LEU A 263 -7.90 19.47 -6.56
C LEU A 263 -6.74 20.22 -7.19
N THR A 264 -6.25 21.23 -6.48
CA THR A 264 -5.02 21.95 -6.82
C THR A 264 -4.16 22.10 -5.57
N LEU A 265 -2.85 21.96 -5.72
CA LEU A 265 -1.88 22.11 -4.64
C LEU A 265 -1.01 23.34 -4.84
N SER A 266 -0.68 23.98 -3.72
CA SER A 266 0.29 25.08 -3.67
C SER A 266 1.69 24.54 -3.40
N LEU A 267 2.67 25.11 -4.10
CA LEU A 267 4.10 24.88 -3.86
C LEU A 267 4.60 25.50 -2.53
N THR A 268 3.74 26.22 -1.81
CA THR A 268 4.04 26.74 -0.45
C THR A 268 3.80 25.71 0.66
N SER A 269 3.40 24.49 0.31
CA SER A 269 3.30 23.37 1.25
C SER A 269 4.66 23.06 1.88
N LYS A 270 4.67 22.41 3.05
CA LYS A 270 5.88 22.12 3.81
C LYS A 270 5.88 20.71 4.37
N ILE A 271 7.06 20.12 4.38
CA ILE A 271 7.38 18.89 5.11
C ILE A 271 8.57 19.22 6.00
N VAL A 272 8.40 19.12 7.31
CA VAL A 272 9.44 19.50 8.28
C VAL A 272 9.65 18.34 9.25
N SER A 273 10.88 17.87 9.39
CA SER A 273 11.20 16.82 10.35
C SER A 273 11.08 17.33 11.80
N GLN A 274 10.97 16.42 12.75
CA GLN A 274 10.97 16.75 14.19
C GLN A 274 12.22 17.54 14.65
N ASN A 275 13.31 17.52 13.87
CA ASN A 275 14.54 18.25 14.15
C ASN A 275 14.55 19.67 13.52
N GLY A 276 13.48 20.06 12.81
CA GLY A 276 13.36 21.35 12.13
C GLY A 276 13.89 21.38 10.69
N ASP A 277 14.43 20.27 10.18
CA ASP A 277 14.88 20.18 8.78
C ASP A 277 13.68 20.21 7.82
N GLU A 278 13.63 21.17 6.89
CA GLU A 278 12.65 21.21 5.80
C GLU A 278 13.06 20.24 4.67
N VAL A 279 12.12 19.42 4.19
CA VAL A 279 12.35 18.39 3.16
C VAL A 279 11.84 18.90 1.80
N PRO A 280 12.68 18.90 0.76
CA PRO A 280 12.25 19.28 -0.59
C PRO A 280 11.28 18.25 -1.17
N PHE A 281 10.33 18.70 -1.98
CA PHE A 281 9.34 17.84 -2.62
C PHE A 281 8.99 18.32 -4.03
N SER A 282 8.40 17.41 -4.80
CA SER A 282 7.74 17.68 -6.09
C SER A 282 6.24 17.43 -5.95
N VAL A 283 5.44 18.07 -6.79
CA VAL A 283 4.00 17.87 -6.84
C VAL A 283 3.62 17.20 -8.16
N LEU A 284 2.91 16.08 -8.07
CA LEU A 284 2.37 15.36 -9.21
C LEU A 284 0.83 15.43 -9.19
N THR A 285 0.24 15.75 -10.32
CA THR A 285 -1.19 15.98 -10.53
C THR A 285 -1.59 15.48 -11.91
N ASN A 286 -2.88 15.45 -12.21
CA ASN A 286 -3.34 15.22 -13.58
C ASN A 286 -2.63 16.12 -14.61
N ALA A 287 -2.34 17.39 -14.32
CA ALA A 287 -1.77 18.31 -15.32
C ALA A 287 -0.34 17.96 -15.75
N ASN A 288 0.42 17.25 -14.91
CA ASN A 288 1.83 16.90 -15.15
C ASN A 288 2.16 15.41 -15.00
N ASP A 289 1.16 14.54 -14.81
CA ASP A 289 1.30 13.08 -14.92
C ASP A 289 1.95 12.70 -16.26
N PRO A 290 3.14 12.06 -16.27
CA PRO A 290 3.81 11.70 -17.51
C PRO A 290 3.14 10.54 -18.25
N ASN A 291 2.24 9.80 -17.58
CA ASN A 291 1.66 8.59 -18.10
C ASN A 291 0.20 8.81 -18.54
N VAL A 292 -0.14 8.18 -19.66
CA VAL A 292 -1.48 8.20 -20.24
C VAL A 292 -1.88 6.76 -20.49
N ASP A 293 -3.02 6.38 -19.96
CA ASP A 293 -3.65 5.09 -20.22
C ASP A 293 -3.96 4.97 -21.71
N ALA A 294 -3.39 3.96 -22.35
CA ALA A 294 -3.46 3.80 -23.80
C ALA A 294 -4.88 3.51 -24.30
N LEU A 295 -5.74 2.94 -23.44
CA LEU A 295 -7.11 2.57 -23.79
C LEU A 295 -8.06 3.78 -23.72
N SER A 296 -8.03 4.52 -22.61
CA SER A 296 -8.92 5.65 -22.36
C SER A 296 -8.39 6.99 -22.89
N GLY A 297 -7.09 7.08 -23.18
CA GLY A 297 -6.40 8.32 -23.51
C GLY A 297 -6.35 9.32 -22.35
N LYS A 298 -6.69 8.87 -21.13
CA LYS A 298 -6.66 9.69 -19.91
C LYS A 298 -5.37 9.46 -19.15
N ARG A 299 -4.98 10.43 -18.36
CA ARG A 299 -3.86 10.30 -17.41
C ARG A 299 -4.28 9.40 -16.25
N TYR A 300 -3.32 8.73 -15.63
CA TYR A 300 -3.58 7.80 -14.53
C TYR A 300 -4.00 8.53 -13.25
N ILE A 301 -3.48 9.73 -13.02
CA ILE A 301 -3.90 10.62 -11.92
C ILE A 301 -5.10 11.45 -12.40
N ASP A 302 -6.21 11.38 -11.70
CA ASP A 302 -7.42 12.15 -12.04
C ASP A 302 -7.38 13.58 -11.47
N VAL A 303 -8.24 14.48 -11.95
CA VAL A 303 -8.24 15.91 -11.57
C VAL A 303 -8.63 16.17 -10.11
N ASN A 304 -9.20 15.18 -9.44
CA ASN A 304 -9.52 15.18 -8.01
C ASN A 304 -8.39 14.59 -7.14
N GLU A 305 -7.22 14.35 -7.72
CA GLU A 305 -6.10 13.67 -7.09
C GLU A 305 -4.80 14.47 -7.24
N ALA A 306 -3.95 14.38 -6.22
CA ALA A 306 -2.61 14.95 -6.26
C ALA A 306 -1.66 14.20 -5.32
N PHE A 307 -0.37 14.29 -5.61
CA PHE A 307 0.69 13.70 -4.80
C PHE A 307 1.76 14.75 -4.49
N VAL A 308 2.18 14.79 -3.24
CA VAL A 308 3.38 15.49 -2.79
C VAL A 308 4.44 14.43 -2.54
N ILE A 309 5.54 14.46 -3.29
CA ILE A 309 6.57 13.42 -3.26
C ILE A 309 7.88 14.06 -2.80
N PRO A 310 8.39 13.74 -1.59
CA PRO A 310 9.69 14.21 -1.15
C PRO A 310 10.76 13.80 -2.15
N THR A 311 11.61 14.72 -2.59
CA THR A 311 12.61 14.44 -3.64
C THR A 311 13.89 13.82 -3.11
N VAL A 312 13.91 13.49 -1.82
CA VAL A 312 14.99 12.82 -1.11
C VAL A 312 14.38 11.80 -0.15
N PRO A 313 15.09 10.70 0.17
CA PRO A 313 14.70 9.77 1.21
C PRO A 313 14.41 10.48 2.53
N LEU A 314 13.39 10.02 3.25
CA LEU A 314 13.16 10.44 4.61
C LEU A 314 14.08 9.66 5.56
N LYS A 315 14.39 10.23 6.72
CA LYS A 315 15.15 9.54 7.76
C LYS A 315 14.25 8.46 8.38
N PRO A 316 14.74 7.24 8.66
CA PRO A 316 13.97 6.23 9.37
C PRO A 316 13.64 6.68 10.80
N TYR A 317 12.59 6.11 11.40
CA TYR A 317 12.15 6.39 12.76
C TYR A 317 12.01 7.88 13.12
N THR A 318 11.60 8.70 12.15
CA THR A 318 11.55 10.16 12.29
C THR A 318 10.12 10.66 12.09
N THR A 319 9.67 11.54 12.97
CA THR A 319 8.37 12.22 12.81
C THR A 319 8.52 13.42 11.88
N TYR A 320 7.55 13.60 10.99
CA TYR A 320 7.44 14.73 10.08
C TYR A 320 6.13 15.47 10.31
N GLN A 321 6.21 16.80 10.42
CA GLN A 321 5.08 17.71 10.34
C GLN A 321 4.86 18.08 8.88
N ILE A 322 3.67 17.74 8.37
CA ILE A 322 3.24 18.06 7.02
C ILE A 322 2.21 19.19 7.10
N THR A 323 2.39 20.21 6.28
CA THR A 323 1.41 21.30 6.10
C THR A 323 1.16 21.49 4.62
N LEU A 324 -0.04 21.15 4.16
CA LEU A 324 -0.46 21.20 2.77
C LEU A 324 -1.42 22.37 2.56
N TYR A 325 -1.17 23.15 1.51
CA TYR A 325 -2.05 24.22 1.07
C TYR A 325 -2.53 23.93 -0.35
N GLY A 326 -3.78 24.24 -0.62
CA GLY A 326 -4.34 24.04 -1.94
C GLY A 326 -5.72 24.65 -2.09
N ALA A 327 -6.44 24.25 -3.13
CA ALA A 327 -7.83 24.58 -3.31
C ALA A 327 -8.63 23.41 -3.89
N ILE A 328 -9.90 23.31 -3.48
CA ILE A 328 -10.92 22.43 -4.03
C ILE A 328 -11.93 23.32 -4.74
N ASP A 329 -12.09 23.17 -6.05
CA ASP A 329 -13.00 24.02 -6.85
C ASP A 329 -12.79 25.52 -6.60
N ARG A 330 -11.53 25.93 -6.48
CA ARG A 330 -11.06 27.30 -6.18
C ARG A 330 -11.32 27.79 -4.76
N VAL A 331 -11.88 26.97 -3.88
CA VAL A 331 -11.98 27.25 -2.43
C VAL A 331 -10.74 26.74 -1.73
N ALA A 332 -10.00 27.64 -1.08
CA ALA A 332 -8.75 27.30 -0.42
C ALA A 332 -8.96 26.31 0.74
N PHE A 333 -8.00 25.40 0.92
CA PHE A 333 -7.93 24.52 2.08
C PHE A 333 -6.52 24.50 2.67
N THR A 334 -6.46 24.13 3.94
CA THR A 334 -5.22 23.77 4.63
C THR A 334 -5.41 22.42 5.30
N ARG A 335 -4.38 21.56 5.22
CA ARG A 335 -4.27 20.33 6.00
C ARG A 335 -2.94 20.33 6.74
N SER A 336 -2.97 20.02 8.02
CA SER A 336 -1.77 19.94 8.86
C SER A 336 -1.85 18.68 9.69
N PHE A 337 -0.84 17.81 9.56
CA PHE A 337 -0.81 16.53 10.26
C PHE A 337 0.61 16.03 10.48
N THR A 338 0.77 15.07 11.37
CA THR A 338 2.04 14.37 11.59
C THR A 338 1.98 12.93 11.12
N MET A 339 3.10 12.46 10.56
CA MET A 339 3.36 11.05 10.28
C MET A 339 4.74 10.66 10.81
N SER A 340 4.98 9.37 11.04
CA SER A 340 6.31 8.84 11.35
C SER A 340 6.76 7.75 10.40
N THR A 341 8.04 7.77 10.05
CA THR A 341 8.68 6.73 9.25
C THR A 341 9.03 5.50 10.09
N GLY A 342 9.04 4.33 9.46
CA GLY A 342 9.44 3.06 10.05
C GLY A 342 10.92 2.75 9.87
N SER A 343 11.24 1.45 9.97
CA SER A 343 12.52 0.90 9.53
C SER A 343 12.70 1.06 8.02
N GLN A 344 13.96 0.96 7.57
CA GLN A 344 14.30 0.71 6.16
C GLN A 344 14.18 -0.77 5.86
#